data_AF-S0J1L1-F1
#
_entry.id   AF-S0J1L1-F1
#
_cell.length_a   1.000
_cell.length_b   1.000
_cell.length_c   1.000
_cell.angle_alpha   90.00
_cell.angle_beta   90.00
_cell.angle_gamma   90.00
#
_symmetry.space_group_name_H-M   'P 1'
#
loop_
_entity.id
_entity.type
_entity.pdbx_description
1 polymer ?
#
loop_
_entity_poly.entity_id
_entity_poly.type
_entity_poly.pdbx_seq_one_letter_code
_entity_poly.pdbx_strand_id
1 'polypeptide(L)'
;MGKQIKRTFILKYSILLYLTAAAWYLLTAGEGLHAVVSFFKNLETVQTSEFPAGMQFRYEKEFQDTLNRYGMFCSLYQAEYSTPVPGLESTDILGESCNQMVPQGICVAGDYMLVTAYDNGTFMGNKSENRRKVNPSVLYVLSDRNPQQRELLTTIVLPDINHVGGVAFDGENIWIAKSTDRQCSIISYDTIRRAAESGKSSYELTEYDQNVSCGAVVSFVTWHENRLWVGTYANRVSGMGMLRSYTVNRQLTEEGQRFTLEKQEEIIIPGFANGVAFMEQGNETCMAVSTSRGRYFNSDMYFYQVVKDPFTGRNLYHCYNSCDFPPMAEELVCDGENTYLLFESSATCYSTPKYLKCMYPVDRICAFSSSRLFWQNQRGILKGADGRAEQICLRLASDQPYQERKYWQQYMGQAEA
;
A
#
# COMPACT_ATOMS: atom_id res chain seq x y z
N MET A 1 36.44 35.45 1.70
CA MET A 1 36.92 34.30 0.90
C MET A 1 38.10 33.53 1.52
N GLY A 2 39.13 34.15 2.11
CA GLY A 2 40.35 33.43 2.55
C GLY A 2 40.26 32.49 3.77
N LYS A 3 39.29 32.66 4.68
CA LYS A 3 39.14 31.82 5.89
C LYS A 3 38.39 30.50 5.66
N GLN A 4 37.41 30.50 4.77
CA GLN A 4 36.64 29.30 4.42
C GLN A 4 37.48 28.32 3.60
N ILE A 5 38.24 28.83 2.60
CA ILE A 5 39.13 28.02 1.77
C ILE A 5 40.19 27.31 2.62
N LYS A 6 40.80 27.99 3.61
CA LYS A 6 41.78 27.37 4.52
C LYS A 6 41.16 26.28 5.40
N ARG A 7 39.93 26.43 5.90
CA ARG A 7 39.26 25.40 6.71
C ARG A 7 38.93 24.15 5.90
N THR A 8 38.40 24.32 4.68
CA THR A 8 38.08 23.19 3.79
C THR A 8 39.35 22.47 3.34
N PHE A 9 40.44 23.22 3.11
CA PHE A 9 41.74 22.64 2.78
C PHE A 9 42.29 21.81 3.95
N ILE A 10 42.39 22.38 5.15
CA ILE A 10 42.88 21.68 6.35
C ILE A 10 42.05 20.42 6.64
N LEU A 11 40.72 20.49 6.55
CA LEU A 11 39.84 19.36 6.81
C LEU A 11 40.10 18.20 5.83
N LYS A 12 40.26 18.48 4.53
CA LYS A 12 40.51 17.46 3.51
C LYS A 12 41.85 16.73 3.72
N TYR A 13 42.91 17.48 4.03
CA TYR A 13 44.23 16.87 4.27
C TYR A 13 44.28 16.10 5.60
N SER A 14 43.56 16.55 6.64
CA SER A 14 43.45 15.80 7.90
C SER A 14 42.72 14.47 7.72
N ILE A 15 41.68 14.43 6.88
CA ILE A 15 40.95 13.18 6.56
C ILE A 15 41.87 12.22 5.78
N LEU A 16 42.60 12.72 4.78
CA LEU A 16 43.53 11.90 3.99
C LEU A 16 44.65 11.32 4.88
N LEU A 17 45.13 12.10 5.85
CA LEU A 17 46.15 11.67 6.79
C LEU A 17 45.62 10.60 7.76
N TYR A 18 44.35 10.71 8.17
CA TYR A 18 43.69 9.69 8.98
C TYR A 18 43.46 8.38 8.23
N LEU A 19 43.01 8.46 6.97
CA LEU A 19 42.77 7.28 6.12
C LEU A 19 44.07 6.52 5.83
N THR A 20 45.15 7.26 5.56
CA THR A 20 46.47 6.66 5.33
C THR A 20 47.04 6.04 6.61
N ALA A 21 46.85 6.67 7.77
CA ALA A 21 47.24 6.09 9.06
C ALA A 21 46.44 4.82 9.42
N ALA A 22 45.14 4.80 9.16
CA ALA A 22 44.28 3.64 9.41
C ALA A 22 44.64 2.45 8.49
N ALA A 23 44.86 2.71 7.20
CA ALA A 23 45.31 1.69 6.26
C ALA A 23 46.70 1.14 6.62
N TRP A 24 47.61 2.01 7.06
CA TRP A 24 48.95 1.62 7.53
C TRP A 24 48.88 0.76 8.81
N TYR A 25 48.01 1.12 9.75
CA TYR A 25 47.78 0.33 10.95
C TYR A 25 47.28 -1.08 10.62
N LEU A 26 46.29 -1.19 9.72
CA LEU A 26 45.75 -2.49 9.29
C LEU A 26 46.80 -3.36 8.57
N LEU A 27 47.73 -2.76 7.82
CA LEU A 27 48.86 -3.49 7.22
C LEU A 27 49.87 -3.98 8.25
N THR A 28 50.12 -3.21 9.30
CA THR A 28 51.17 -3.49 10.29
C THR A 28 50.68 -4.32 11.47
N ALA A 29 49.37 -4.36 11.73
CA ALA A 29 48.73 -5.17 12.78
C ALA A 29 48.54 -6.65 12.40
N GLY A 30 48.97 -7.08 11.21
CA GLY A 30 48.94 -8.49 10.78
C GLY A 30 47.65 -8.94 10.08
N GLU A 31 46.70 -8.04 9.82
CA GLU A 31 45.43 -8.36 9.13
C GLU A 31 45.55 -8.40 7.58
N GLY A 32 46.72 -8.01 7.05
CA GLY A 32 47.08 -8.19 5.65
C GLY A 32 46.37 -7.24 4.66
N LEU A 33 46.73 -7.35 3.38
CA LEU A 33 46.24 -6.47 2.31
C LEU A 33 44.71 -6.55 2.13
N HIS A 34 44.12 -7.69 2.47
CA HIS A 34 42.68 -7.95 2.38
C HIS A 34 41.87 -7.06 3.33
N ALA A 35 42.35 -6.83 4.56
CA ALA A 35 41.67 -5.96 5.52
C ALA A 35 41.66 -4.48 5.08
N VAL A 36 42.74 -4.03 4.44
CA VAL A 36 42.80 -2.69 3.85
C VAL A 36 41.86 -2.52 2.66
N VAL A 37 41.81 -3.51 1.77
CA VAL A 37 40.85 -3.50 0.64
C VAL A 37 39.41 -3.50 1.16
N SER A 38 39.10 -4.30 2.18
CA SER A 38 37.78 -4.30 2.81
C SER A 38 37.45 -2.97 3.48
N PHE A 39 38.42 -2.33 4.15
CA PHE A 39 38.26 -1.02 4.77
C PHE A 39 37.92 0.06 3.74
N PHE A 40 38.65 0.14 2.63
CA PHE A 40 38.36 1.10 1.56
C PHE A 40 37.05 0.80 0.82
N LYS A 41 36.73 -0.47 0.59
CA LYS A 41 35.44 -0.88 -0.01
C LYS A 41 34.26 -0.49 0.88
N ASN A 42 34.37 -0.71 2.19
CA ASN A 42 33.35 -0.28 3.15
C ASN A 42 33.23 1.25 3.22
N LEU A 43 34.35 1.98 3.09
CA LEU A 43 34.36 3.46 3.02
C LEU A 43 33.70 4.00 1.74
N GLU A 44 33.93 3.38 0.58
CA GLU A 44 33.23 3.70 -0.66
C GLU A 44 31.72 3.41 -0.53
N THR A 45 31.36 2.29 0.12
CA THR A 45 29.95 1.93 0.37
C THR A 45 29.26 2.96 1.27
N VAL A 46 29.97 3.47 2.30
CA VAL A 46 29.49 4.53 3.20
C VAL A 46 29.43 5.90 2.51
N GLN A 47 30.29 6.18 1.53
CA GLN A 47 30.23 7.42 0.75
C GLN A 47 29.15 7.42 -0.35
N THR A 48 28.69 6.25 -0.80
CA THR A 48 27.58 6.15 -1.76
C THR A 48 26.19 6.27 -1.14
N SER A 49 26.06 6.29 0.19
CA SER A 49 24.76 6.49 0.86
C SER A 49 24.56 7.94 1.32
N GLU A 50 24.44 8.89 0.39
CA GLU A 50 24.09 10.28 0.75
C GLU A 50 22.59 10.50 1.03
N PHE A 51 21.76 9.45 1.01
CA PHE A 51 20.39 9.48 1.53
C PHE A 51 20.23 8.43 2.62
N PRO A 52 20.00 8.81 3.90
CA PRO A 52 19.65 7.84 4.92
C PRO A 52 18.40 7.10 4.45
N ALA A 53 18.44 5.76 4.46
CA ALA A 53 17.31 4.92 4.12
C ALA A 53 16.09 5.40 4.93
N GLY A 54 15.04 5.87 4.25
CA GLY A 54 13.86 6.52 4.83
C GLY A 54 12.95 5.57 5.63
N MET A 55 13.53 4.71 6.47
CA MET A 55 12.94 3.61 7.23
C MET A 55 13.17 3.85 8.73
N GLN A 56 12.65 4.95 9.25
CA GLN A 56 12.65 5.25 10.69
C GLN A 56 11.26 5.65 11.15
N PHE A 57 10.87 5.23 12.34
CA PHE A 57 9.70 5.79 13.01
C PHE A 57 9.99 7.25 13.36
N ARG A 58 9.09 8.16 12.97
CA ARG A 58 9.29 9.62 13.04
C ARG A 58 8.45 10.28 14.12
N TYR A 59 7.32 9.69 14.47
CA TYR A 59 6.29 10.30 15.31
C TYR A 59 5.96 9.40 16.49
N GLU A 60 6.97 8.82 17.15
CA GLU A 60 6.78 7.82 18.20
C GLU A 60 5.84 8.34 19.32
N LYS A 61 6.04 9.57 19.79
CA LYS A 61 5.18 10.15 20.82
C LYS A 61 3.73 10.28 20.33
N GLU A 62 3.51 10.88 19.16
CA GLU A 62 2.17 11.04 18.61
C GLU A 62 1.51 9.72 18.22
N PHE A 63 2.29 8.70 17.86
CA PHE A 63 1.80 7.36 17.64
C PHE A 63 1.35 6.71 18.96
N GLN A 64 2.08 6.91 20.06
CA GLN A 64 1.60 6.49 21.39
C GLN A 64 0.29 7.19 21.77
N ASP A 65 0.15 8.49 21.49
CA ASP A 65 -1.12 9.20 21.67
C ASP A 65 -2.24 8.62 20.81
N THR A 66 -1.92 8.19 19.58
CA THR A 66 -2.84 7.48 18.67
C THR A 66 -3.25 6.13 19.25
N LEU A 67 -2.33 5.31 19.73
CA LEU A 67 -2.63 4.04 20.38
C LEU A 67 -3.54 4.24 21.62
N ASN A 68 -3.27 5.26 22.42
CA ASN A 68 -4.09 5.59 23.59
C ASN A 68 -5.51 6.04 23.21
N ARG A 69 -5.66 6.73 22.07
CA ARG A 69 -6.98 7.17 21.57
C ARG A 69 -7.80 6.02 21.01
N TYR A 70 -7.17 5.12 20.25
CA TYR A 70 -7.83 4.03 19.54
C TYR A 70 -7.57 2.69 20.24
N GLY A 71 -8.27 2.45 21.36
CA GLY A 71 -8.03 1.28 22.21
C GLY A 71 -8.20 -0.08 21.51
N MET A 72 -9.17 -0.23 20.61
CA MET A 72 -9.31 -1.46 19.81
C MET A 72 -8.11 -1.66 18.87
N PHE A 73 -7.76 -0.63 18.10
CA PHE A 73 -6.58 -0.63 17.23
C PHE A 73 -5.31 -1.00 18.01
N CYS A 74 -5.10 -0.36 19.17
CA CYS A 74 -3.99 -0.66 20.08
C CYS A 74 -3.97 -2.12 20.54
N SER A 75 -5.14 -2.68 20.90
CA SER A 75 -5.24 -4.08 21.36
C SER A 75 -4.93 -5.14 20.29
N LEU A 76 -5.01 -4.76 19.02
CA LEU A 76 -4.75 -5.63 17.86
C LEU A 76 -3.35 -5.41 17.27
N TYR A 77 -2.76 -4.23 17.47
CA TYR A 77 -1.49 -3.82 16.91
C TYR A 77 -0.34 -4.76 17.32
N GLN A 78 0.45 -5.18 16.33
CA GLN A 78 1.65 -5.99 16.51
C GLN A 78 2.88 -5.20 16.13
N ALA A 79 3.58 -4.67 17.13
CA ALA A 79 4.75 -3.81 16.92
C ALA A 79 5.88 -4.53 16.20
N GLU A 80 6.07 -5.82 16.51
CA GLU A 80 7.15 -6.66 16.00
C GLU A 80 7.03 -6.97 14.51
N TYR A 81 5.83 -6.86 13.92
CA TYR A 81 5.58 -7.06 12.48
C TYR A 81 5.29 -5.75 11.74
N SER A 82 5.28 -4.63 12.47
CA SER A 82 5.01 -3.31 11.93
C SER A 82 6.30 -2.66 11.43
N THR A 83 6.20 -1.88 10.36
CA THR A 83 7.35 -1.33 9.64
C THR A 83 7.18 0.16 9.43
N PRO A 84 8.22 1.01 9.54
CA PRO A 84 8.10 2.41 9.17
C PRO A 84 7.53 2.57 7.75
N VAL A 85 6.65 3.56 7.54
CA VAL A 85 6.20 3.89 6.19
C VAL A 85 7.40 4.44 5.41
N PRO A 86 7.74 3.86 4.24
CA PRO A 86 8.88 4.31 3.45
C PRO A 86 8.67 5.72 2.90
N GLY A 87 9.77 6.47 2.75
CA GLY A 87 9.78 7.74 2.03
C GLY A 87 9.21 8.95 2.79
N LEU A 88 8.76 8.77 4.05
CA LEU A 88 8.24 9.86 4.87
C LEU A 88 9.26 10.99 5.09
N GLU A 89 10.51 10.63 5.41
CA GLU A 89 11.59 11.60 5.58
C GLU A 89 12.07 12.14 4.24
N SER A 90 12.48 11.22 3.37
CA SER A 90 12.94 11.51 2.03
C SER A 90 12.86 10.25 1.16
N THR A 91 12.64 10.46 -0.11
CA THR A 91 12.64 9.48 -1.20
C THR A 91 13.70 9.88 -2.19
N ASP A 92 14.55 8.95 -2.59
CA ASP A 92 15.49 9.14 -3.68
C ASP A 92 14.78 8.96 -5.03
N ILE A 93 14.77 10.01 -5.83
CA ILE A 93 14.24 10.03 -7.20
C ILE A 93 15.43 10.24 -8.15
N LEU A 94 16.09 9.14 -8.50
CA LEU A 94 17.22 9.12 -9.44
C LEU A 94 18.36 10.09 -9.05
N GLY A 95 18.66 10.17 -7.75
CA GLY A 95 19.69 11.05 -7.17
C GLY A 95 19.14 12.36 -6.60
N GLU A 96 17.85 12.66 -6.80
CA GLU A 96 17.19 13.85 -6.24
C GLU A 96 16.31 13.50 -5.03
N SER A 97 16.47 14.24 -3.93
CA SER A 97 15.67 14.05 -2.72
C SER A 97 14.26 14.63 -2.85
N CYS A 98 13.25 13.81 -2.57
CA CYS A 98 11.85 14.19 -2.48
C CYS A 98 11.28 13.90 -1.08
N ASN A 99 10.65 14.88 -0.43
CA ASN A 99 10.02 14.73 0.90
C ASN A 99 8.50 14.96 0.89
N GLN A 100 7.85 14.82 -0.27
CA GLN A 100 6.41 15.09 -0.47
C GLN A 100 5.65 13.87 -0.96
N MET A 101 6.28 12.69 -0.96
CA MET A 101 5.61 11.46 -1.32
C MET A 101 4.53 11.12 -0.29
N VAL A 102 3.36 10.73 -0.78
CA VAL A 102 2.20 10.31 0.00
C VAL A 102 1.92 8.86 -0.35
N PRO A 103 2.05 7.93 0.61
CA PRO A 103 1.79 6.51 0.37
C PRO A 103 0.29 6.27 0.16
N GLN A 104 -0.07 5.28 -0.67
CA GLN A 104 -1.46 5.00 -1.02
C GLN A 104 -1.79 3.50 -0.97
N GLY A 105 -1.13 2.71 -1.82
CA GLY A 105 -1.40 1.29 -1.95
C GLY A 105 -0.39 0.42 -1.22
N ILE A 106 -0.80 -0.80 -0.87
CA ILE A 106 0.09 -1.82 -0.27
C ILE A 106 -0.26 -3.22 -0.76
N CYS A 107 0.75 -4.02 -1.10
CA CYS A 107 0.58 -5.46 -1.29
C CYS A 107 1.81 -6.26 -0.87
N VAL A 108 1.62 -7.57 -0.69
CA VAL A 108 2.69 -8.56 -0.54
C VAL A 108 2.81 -9.32 -1.85
N ALA A 109 4.02 -9.37 -2.39
CA ALA A 109 4.36 -10.03 -3.63
C ALA A 109 5.60 -10.91 -3.44
N GLY A 110 5.38 -12.20 -3.17
CA GLY A 110 6.46 -13.16 -2.94
C GLY A 110 7.40 -12.72 -1.82
N ASP A 111 8.65 -12.39 -2.17
CA ASP A 111 9.70 -11.96 -1.24
C ASP A 111 9.64 -10.46 -0.88
N TYR A 112 8.65 -9.73 -1.39
CA TYR A 112 8.60 -8.28 -1.31
C TYR A 112 7.27 -7.75 -0.77
N MET A 113 7.35 -6.65 -0.03
CA MET A 113 6.20 -5.80 0.27
C MET A 113 6.33 -4.54 -0.58
N LEU A 114 5.25 -4.19 -1.28
CA LEU A 114 5.22 -3.09 -2.22
C LEU A 114 4.31 -1.99 -1.70
N VAL A 115 4.76 -0.74 -1.81
CA VAL A 115 3.99 0.44 -1.41
C VAL A 115 4.03 1.48 -2.51
N THR A 116 2.87 1.88 -3.03
CA THR A 116 2.79 2.98 -4.01
C THR A 116 2.77 4.32 -3.30
N ALA A 117 3.35 5.35 -3.91
CA ALA A 117 3.22 6.72 -3.46
C ALA A 117 3.25 7.73 -4.60
N TYR A 118 2.56 8.86 -4.43
CA TYR A 118 2.57 9.97 -5.37
C TYR A 118 3.15 11.23 -4.72
N ASP A 119 3.74 12.14 -5.51
CA ASP A 119 4.20 13.44 -5.02
C ASP A 119 3.01 14.40 -4.89
N ASN A 120 2.69 14.83 -3.66
CA ASN A 120 1.61 15.77 -3.40
C ASN A 120 1.99 17.25 -3.65
N GLY A 121 3.05 17.49 -4.41
CA GLY A 121 3.38 18.80 -4.95
C GLY A 121 2.18 19.41 -5.70
N THR A 122 1.84 20.65 -5.39
CA THR A 122 0.61 21.29 -5.89
C THR A 122 0.66 21.61 -7.39
N PHE A 123 -0.30 21.06 -8.15
CA PHE A 123 -0.92 21.72 -9.32
C PHE A 123 -2.17 22.50 -8.88
N MET A 124 -2.01 23.51 -8.02
CA MET A 124 -3.12 24.41 -7.66
C MET A 124 -2.80 25.80 -8.24
N GLY A 125 -3.65 26.31 -9.14
CA GLY A 125 -3.65 27.74 -9.50
C GLY A 125 -3.96 28.56 -8.23
N ASN A 126 -3.23 29.61 -7.87
CA ASN A 126 -2.90 30.79 -8.65
C ASN A 126 -1.40 31.07 -8.83
N LYS A 127 -1.09 31.80 -9.91
CA LYS A 127 0.25 32.25 -10.32
C LYS A 127 0.79 33.32 -9.35
N SER A 128 1.50 32.96 -8.27
CA SER A 128 2.39 33.95 -7.63
C SER A 128 3.51 33.42 -6.74
N GLU A 129 3.60 32.14 -6.36
CA GLU A 129 4.68 31.69 -5.47
C GLU A 129 5.28 30.35 -5.90
N ASN A 130 6.62 30.27 -5.83
CA ASN A 130 7.53 29.18 -6.20
C ASN A 130 6.88 27.78 -6.32
N ARG A 131 6.45 27.41 -7.53
CA ARG A 131 5.91 26.07 -7.83
C ARG A 131 7.06 25.08 -7.87
N ARG A 132 7.04 24.09 -6.98
CA ARG A 132 7.94 22.94 -7.03
C ARG A 132 7.52 22.02 -8.18
N LYS A 133 8.49 21.47 -8.90
CA LYS A 133 8.25 20.41 -9.90
C LYS A 133 7.71 19.16 -9.19
N VAL A 134 6.55 18.67 -9.64
CA VAL A 134 5.99 17.40 -9.16
C VAL A 134 6.85 16.27 -9.71
N ASN A 135 7.31 15.37 -8.84
CA ASN A 135 8.07 14.20 -9.25
C ASN A 135 7.15 13.08 -9.75
N PRO A 136 7.68 12.13 -10.55
CA PRO A 136 6.97 10.91 -10.87
C PRO A 136 6.53 10.16 -9.60
N SER A 137 5.46 9.40 -9.74
CA SER A 137 5.03 8.49 -8.68
C SER A 137 6.05 7.37 -8.49
N VAL A 138 6.00 6.69 -7.35
CA VAL A 138 6.97 5.65 -7.00
C VAL A 138 6.32 4.39 -6.50
N LEU A 139 7.06 3.30 -6.59
CA LEU A 139 6.79 2.03 -5.93
C LEU A 139 7.98 1.69 -5.04
N TYR A 140 7.79 1.75 -3.72
CA TYR A 140 8.79 1.30 -2.77
C TYR A 140 8.81 -0.23 -2.73
N VAL A 141 10.01 -0.81 -2.78
CA VAL A 141 10.21 -2.25 -2.71
C VAL A 141 10.90 -2.58 -1.40
N LEU A 142 10.15 -3.16 -0.47
CA LEU A 142 10.67 -3.62 0.82
C LEU A 142 10.90 -5.13 0.77
N SER A 143 11.93 -5.61 1.47
CA SER A 143 12.09 -7.04 1.74
C SER A 143 10.95 -7.53 2.62
N ASP A 144 10.34 -8.65 2.27
CA ASP A 144 9.30 -9.34 3.06
C ASP A 144 9.73 -10.75 3.49
N ARG A 145 10.99 -11.14 3.23
CA ARG A 145 11.55 -12.44 3.66
C ARG A 145 11.57 -12.62 5.18
N ASN A 146 11.69 -11.51 5.89
CA ASN A 146 11.57 -11.44 7.34
C ASN A 146 10.69 -10.23 7.71
N PRO A 147 9.37 -10.44 7.88
CA PRO A 147 8.42 -9.38 8.25
C PRO A 147 8.79 -8.55 9.48
N GLN A 148 9.57 -9.10 10.44
CA GLN A 148 10.00 -8.37 11.62
C GLN A 148 11.19 -7.43 11.38
N GLN A 149 11.86 -7.58 10.24
CA GLN A 149 13.06 -6.83 9.87
C GLN A 149 12.99 -6.40 8.41
N ARG A 150 11.85 -5.81 8.02
CA ARG A 150 11.70 -5.27 6.67
C ARG A 150 12.66 -4.11 6.45
N GLU A 151 13.33 -4.16 5.32
CA GLU A 151 14.25 -3.11 4.85
C GLU A 151 13.78 -2.62 3.49
N LEU A 152 13.90 -1.32 3.24
CA LEU A 152 13.69 -0.76 1.91
C LEU A 152 14.87 -1.15 1.02
N LEU A 153 14.61 -1.91 -0.04
CA LEU A 153 15.63 -2.40 -0.97
C LEU A 153 15.91 -1.38 -2.07
N THR A 154 14.85 -0.77 -2.62
CA THR A 154 14.95 0.21 -3.69
C THR A 154 13.65 1.01 -3.82
N THR A 155 13.71 2.15 -4.48
CA THR A 155 12.54 2.93 -4.92
C THR A 155 12.45 2.85 -6.44
N ILE A 156 11.42 2.19 -6.96
CA ILE A 156 11.15 2.22 -8.40
C ILE A 156 10.45 3.54 -8.73
N VAL A 157 11.09 4.35 -9.56
CA VAL A 157 10.53 5.59 -10.10
C VAL A 157 9.69 5.23 -11.32
N LEU A 158 8.38 5.46 -11.23
CA LEU A 158 7.42 5.13 -12.28
C LEU A 158 7.53 6.11 -13.46
N PRO A 159 7.12 5.72 -14.68
CA PRO A 159 7.33 6.55 -15.89
C PRO A 159 6.44 7.80 -15.95
N ASP A 160 5.52 7.98 -15.01
CA ASP A 160 4.55 9.08 -15.05
C ASP A 160 4.16 9.63 -13.66
N ILE A 161 3.42 10.74 -13.70
CA ILE A 161 2.86 11.41 -12.52
C ILE A 161 1.38 11.00 -12.44
N ASN A 162 1.07 10.04 -11.58
CA ASN A 162 -0.29 9.55 -11.41
C ASN A 162 -0.68 9.36 -9.94
N HIS A 163 -1.97 9.47 -9.64
CA HIS A 163 -2.50 9.08 -8.34
C HIS A 163 -2.60 7.55 -8.29
N VAL A 164 -1.48 6.92 -7.94
CA VAL A 164 -1.25 5.46 -7.86
C VAL A 164 -1.96 4.84 -6.64
N GLY A 165 -3.29 4.86 -6.66
CA GLY A 165 -4.13 4.69 -5.46
C GLY A 165 -4.14 3.30 -4.82
N GLY A 166 -3.65 2.27 -5.52
CA GLY A 166 -3.58 0.91 -4.97
C GLY A 166 -2.62 0.02 -5.74
N VAL A 167 -2.26 -1.11 -5.15
CA VAL A 167 -1.40 -2.12 -5.77
C VAL A 167 -1.81 -3.54 -5.38
N ALA A 168 -1.75 -4.46 -6.33
CA ALA A 168 -2.06 -5.88 -6.12
C ALA A 168 -1.05 -6.78 -6.82
N PHE A 169 -0.97 -8.04 -6.39
CA PHE A 169 -0.13 -9.06 -7.02
C PHE A 169 -0.98 -10.27 -7.39
N ASP A 170 -0.93 -10.68 -8.67
CA ASP A 170 -1.71 -11.81 -9.17
C ASP A 170 -0.98 -13.17 -9.12
N GLY A 171 0.27 -13.18 -8.63
CA GLY A 171 1.17 -14.33 -8.66
C GLY A 171 2.28 -14.23 -9.71
N GLU A 172 2.11 -13.40 -10.75
CA GLU A 172 3.07 -13.18 -11.83
C GLU A 172 3.37 -11.69 -12.07
N ASN A 173 2.37 -10.83 -11.87
CA ASN A 173 2.37 -9.42 -12.22
C ASN A 173 1.86 -8.55 -11.09
N ILE A 174 2.47 -7.38 -10.97
CA ILE A 174 2.03 -6.28 -10.12
C ILE A 174 1.04 -5.42 -10.91
N TRP A 175 -0.14 -5.21 -10.34
CA TRP A 175 -1.20 -4.35 -10.86
C TRP A 175 -1.23 -3.06 -10.06
N ILE A 176 -1.02 -1.92 -10.72
CA ILE A 176 -1.04 -0.59 -10.09
C ILE A 176 -2.29 0.16 -10.54
N ALA A 177 -3.14 0.53 -9.59
CA ALA A 177 -4.33 1.32 -9.87
C ALA A 177 -3.96 2.77 -10.21
N LYS A 178 -4.30 3.22 -11.42
CA LYS A 178 -4.09 4.60 -11.87
C LYS A 178 -5.41 5.35 -11.85
N SER A 179 -5.72 5.94 -10.70
CA SER A 179 -6.99 6.63 -10.45
C SER A 179 -7.28 7.71 -11.49
N THR A 180 -6.26 8.46 -11.91
CA THR A 180 -6.41 9.56 -12.87
C THR A 180 -6.77 9.06 -14.27
N ASP A 181 -6.30 7.87 -14.66
CA ASP A 181 -6.38 7.37 -16.04
C ASP A 181 -7.47 6.31 -16.24
N ARG A 182 -8.11 5.84 -15.16
CA ARG A 182 -9.12 4.77 -15.18
C ARG A 182 -8.58 3.43 -15.71
N GLN A 183 -7.31 3.17 -15.40
CA GLN A 183 -6.57 2.01 -15.88
C GLN A 183 -5.83 1.34 -14.71
N CYS A 184 -5.49 0.08 -14.88
CA CYS A 184 -4.42 -0.55 -14.11
C CYS A 184 -3.19 -0.69 -15.01
N SER A 185 -2.03 -0.28 -14.51
CA SER A 185 -0.75 -0.59 -15.14
C SER A 185 -0.19 -1.89 -14.62
N ILE A 186 0.57 -2.57 -15.47
CA ILE A 186 1.17 -3.86 -15.18
C ILE A 186 2.68 -3.71 -15.16
N ILE A 187 3.31 -4.30 -14.14
CA ILE A 187 4.75 -4.53 -14.07
C ILE A 187 4.96 -5.99 -13.68
N SER A 188 5.78 -6.73 -14.42
CA SER A 188 6.12 -8.11 -14.11
C SER A 188 6.88 -8.22 -12.79
N TYR A 189 6.66 -9.32 -12.08
CA TYR A 189 7.39 -9.62 -10.85
C TYR A 189 8.92 -9.65 -11.06
N ASP A 190 9.37 -10.05 -12.26
CA ASP A 190 10.79 -10.04 -12.61
C ASP A 190 11.40 -8.63 -12.61
N THR A 191 10.65 -7.62 -13.06
CA THR A 191 11.09 -6.22 -13.00
C THR A 191 11.27 -5.75 -11.56
N ILE A 192 10.37 -6.15 -10.64
CA ILE A 192 10.52 -5.88 -9.20
C ILE A 192 11.81 -6.52 -8.66
N ARG A 193 12.03 -7.80 -8.99
CA ARG A 193 13.23 -8.54 -8.58
C ARG A 193 14.50 -7.87 -9.07
N ARG A 194 14.57 -7.53 -10.37
CA ARG A 194 15.73 -6.84 -10.98
C ARG A 194 15.99 -5.48 -10.33
N ALA A 195 14.93 -4.73 -10.01
CA ALA A 195 15.08 -3.45 -9.31
C ALA A 195 15.66 -3.65 -7.91
N ALA A 196 15.13 -4.59 -7.13
CA ALA A 196 15.62 -4.91 -5.79
C ALA A 196 17.07 -5.42 -5.79
N GLU A 197 17.44 -6.27 -6.75
CA GLU A 197 18.78 -6.82 -6.89
C GLU A 197 19.81 -5.83 -7.45
N SER A 198 19.36 -4.68 -7.98
CA SER A 198 20.25 -3.68 -8.56
C SER A 198 21.20 -3.03 -7.55
N GLY A 199 20.87 -3.10 -6.25
CA GLY A 199 21.61 -2.45 -5.17
C GLY A 199 21.54 -0.91 -5.20
N LYS A 200 20.72 -0.32 -6.07
CA LYS A 200 20.51 1.12 -6.16
C LYS A 200 19.38 1.57 -5.23
N SER A 201 19.56 2.73 -4.60
CA SER A 201 18.52 3.38 -3.80
C SER A 201 17.28 3.72 -4.62
N SER A 202 17.45 4.03 -5.91
CA SER A 202 16.36 4.23 -6.87
C SER A 202 16.62 3.53 -8.21
N TYR A 203 15.53 3.07 -8.83
CA TYR A 203 15.52 2.34 -10.09
C TYR A 203 14.53 3.00 -11.05
N GLU A 204 14.98 3.39 -12.23
CA GLU A 204 14.11 4.00 -13.25
C GLU A 204 13.31 2.91 -13.98
N LEU A 205 11.98 3.01 -13.93
CA LEU A 205 11.09 2.24 -14.80
C LEU A 205 10.76 3.08 -16.03
N THR A 206 11.28 2.70 -17.19
CA THR A 206 11.12 3.46 -18.43
C THR A 206 9.71 3.38 -19.00
N GLU A 207 9.05 2.24 -18.86
CA GLU A 207 7.67 2.01 -19.28
C GLU A 207 7.00 0.93 -18.44
N TYR A 208 5.67 0.97 -18.36
CA TYR A 208 4.89 -0.14 -17.85
C TYR A 208 4.83 -1.25 -18.90
N ASP A 209 4.76 -2.51 -18.46
CA ASP A 209 4.62 -3.64 -19.39
C ASP A 209 3.33 -3.46 -20.21
N GLN A 210 2.22 -3.09 -19.55
CA GLN A 210 0.95 -2.73 -20.20
C GLN A 210 0.14 -1.75 -19.36
N ASN A 211 -0.80 -1.07 -20.02
CA ASN A 211 -1.88 -0.35 -19.36
C ASN A 211 -3.22 -0.95 -19.79
N VAL A 212 -4.03 -1.38 -18.83
CA VAL A 212 -5.30 -2.09 -19.07
C VAL A 212 -6.46 -1.26 -18.57
N SER A 213 -7.42 -0.98 -19.44
CA SER A 213 -8.64 -0.25 -19.08
C SER A 213 -9.56 -1.10 -18.20
N CYS A 214 -10.03 -0.51 -17.10
CA CYS A 214 -10.99 -1.14 -16.20
C CYS A 214 -12.43 -0.68 -16.48
N GLY A 215 -12.63 0.27 -17.41
CA GLY A 215 -13.93 0.87 -17.72
C GLY A 215 -14.51 1.77 -16.62
N ALA A 216 -13.79 1.95 -15.51
CA ALA A 216 -14.19 2.74 -14.35
C ALA A 216 -12.95 3.37 -13.67
N VAL A 217 -13.17 4.36 -12.80
CA VAL A 217 -12.10 4.90 -11.95
C VAL A 217 -11.60 3.80 -11.01
N VAL A 218 -10.28 3.61 -10.99
CA VAL A 218 -9.58 2.57 -10.24
C VAL A 218 -8.88 3.24 -9.07
N SER A 219 -9.54 3.31 -7.92
CA SER A 219 -9.03 4.01 -6.73
C SER A 219 -8.12 3.13 -5.88
N PHE A 220 -8.42 1.84 -5.79
CA PHE A 220 -7.65 0.84 -5.06
C PHE A 220 -7.89 -0.53 -5.69
N VAL A 221 -7.02 -1.51 -5.41
CA VAL A 221 -7.05 -2.80 -6.10
C VAL A 221 -6.54 -3.93 -5.21
N THR A 222 -7.21 -5.09 -5.26
CA THR A 222 -6.71 -6.31 -4.61
C THR A 222 -6.83 -7.52 -5.52
N TRP A 223 -6.14 -8.60 -5.19
CA TRP A 223 -6.23 -9.89 -5.89
C TRP A 223 -6.81 -10.94 -4.94
N HIS A 224 -7.87 -11.62 -5.38
CA HIS A 224 -8.51 -12.68 -4.59
C HIS A 224 -9.29 -13.63 -5.51
N GLU A 225 -9.25 -14.94 -5.25
CA GLU A 225 -9.93 -15.98 -6.04
C GLU A 225 -9.68 -15.87 -7.56
N ASN A 226 -8.43 -15.66 -7.96
CA ASN A 226 -8.01 -15.47 -9.36
C ASN A 226 -8.74 -14.31 -10.07
N ARG A 227 -9.14 -13.29 -9.31
CA ARG A 227 -9.83 -12.11 -9.83
C ARG A 227 -9.14 -10.85 -9.34
N LEU A 228 -9.08 -9.87 -10.24
CA LEU A 228 -8.70 -8.51 -9.90
C LEU A 228 -9.94 -7.79 -9.38
N TRP A 229 -9.86 -7.29 -8.16
CA TRP A 229 -10.93 -6.53 -7.52
C TRP A 229 -10.57 -5.06 -7.53
N VAL A 230 -11.37 -4.25 -8.23
CA VAL A 230 -11.13 -2.82 -8.41
C VAL A 230 -12.20 -2.02 -7.68
N GLY A 231 -11.75 -1.16 -6.77
CA GLY A 231 -12.61 -0.24 -6.03
C GLY A 231 -12.67 1.15 -6.64
N THR A 232 -13.82 1.80 -6.55
CA THR A 232 -13.99 3.22 -6.89
C THR A 232 -14.31 4.02 -5.63
N TYR A 233 -13.50 5.04 -5.35
CA TYR A 233 -13.76 5.99 -4.28
C TYR A 233 -15.00 6.83 -4.58
N ALA A 234 -15.91 6.89 -3.62
CA ALA A 234 -17.14 7.68 -3.68
C ALA A 234 -17.26 8.54 -2.42
N ASN A 235 -17.49 9.84 -2.58
CA ASN A 235 -17.62 10.78 -1.47
C ASN A 235 -19.11 10.97 -1.06
N ARG A 236 -19.36 11.88 -0.10
CA ARG A 236 -20.71 12.21 0.42
C ARG A 236 -21.74 12.59 -0.66
N VAL A 237 -21.32 13.04 -1.84
CA VAL A 237 -22.23 13.42 -2.93
C VAL A 237 -22.67 12.19 -3.74
N SER A 238 -21.81 11.18 -3.86
CA SER A 238 -22.09 9.93 -4.57
C SER A 238 -22.69 8.84 -3.66
N GLY A 239 -22.53 8.98 -2.34
CA GLY A 239 -23.19 8.15 -1.33
C GLY A 239 -22.45 6.86 -1.01
N MET A 240 -22.35 5.93 -1.96
CA MET A 240 -21.74 4.62 -1.78
C MET A 240 -20.67 4.34 -2.84
N GLY A 241 -19.63 3.61 -2.45
CA GLY A 241 -18.57 3.15 -3.36
C GLY A 241 -18.99 1.89 -4.12
N MET A 242 -18.19 1.54 -5.12
CA MET A 242 -18.39 0.32 -5.92
C MET A 242 -17.12 -0.52 -5.90
N LEU A 243 -17.27 -1.83 -5.75
CA LEU A 243 -16.21 -2.80 -5.90
C LEU A 243 -16.57 -3.77 -7.02
N ARG A 244 -15.67 -3.95 -7.98
CA ARG A 244 -15.90 -4.79 -9.17
C ARG A 244 -14.83 -5.86 -9.25
N SER A 245 -15.23 -7.11 -9.50
CA SER A 245 -14.28 -8.19 -9.78
C SER A 245 -14.18 -8.43 -11.28
N TYR A 246 -12.98 -8.76 -11.72
CA TYR A 246 -12.66 -9.02 -13.12
C TYR A 246 -11.86 -10.32 -13.23
N THR A 247 -12.23 -11.13 -14.21
CA THR A 247 -11.33 -12.16 -14.71
C THR A 247 -10.25 -11.47 -15.55
N VAL A 248 -9.00 -11.82 -15.32
CA VAL A 248 -7.87 -11.37 -16.13
C VAL A 248 -7.69 -12.35 -17.29
N ASN A 249 -7.96 -11.88 -18.50
CA ASN A 249 -7.78 -12.67 -19.72
C ASN A 249 -6.39 -12.38 -20.31
N ARG A 250 -5.65 -13.45 -20.60
CA ARG A 250 -4.30 -13.42 -21.20
C ARG A 250 -4.38 -13.93 -22.63
N GLN A 251 -4.04 -13.09 -23.60
CA GLN A 251 -3.96 -13.48 -25.00
C GLN A 251 -2.52 -13.27 -25.50
N LEU A 252 -1.95 -14.28 -26.16
CA LEU A 252 -0.69 -14.12 -26.89
C LEU A 252 -0.98 -13.48 -28.25
N THR A 253 -0.30 -12.37 -28.55
CA THR A 253 -0.34 -11.65 -29.83
C THR A 253 1.06 -11.64 -30.45
N GLU A 254 1.18 -11.16 -31.70
CA GLU A 254 2.48 -11.00 -32.37
C GLU A 254 3.39 -10.00 -31.65
N GLU A 255 2.81 -9.05 -30.92
CA GLU A 255 3.49 -7.99 -30.15
C GLU A 255 3.84 -8.44 -28.72
N GLY A 256 3.55 -9.70 -28.38
CA GLY A 256 3.77 -10.28 -27.07
C GLY A 256 2.46 -10.60 -26.37
N GLN A 257 2.47 -10.54 -25.05
CA GLN A 257 1.28 -10.84 -24.27
C GLN A 257 0.36 -9.63 -24.23
N ARG A 258 -0.96 -9.85 -24.25
CA ARG A 258 -1.98 -8.82 -24.06
C ARG A 258 -2.93 -9.21 -22.93
N PHE A 259 -3.17 -8.29 -22.01
CA PHE A 259 -4.15 -8.47 -20.94
C PHE A 259 -5.44 -7.72 -21.22
N THR A 260 -6.57 -8.34 -20.88
CA THR A 260 -7.89 -7.68 -20.86
C THR A 260 -8.64 -8.06 -19.58
N LEU A 261 -9.58 -7.20 -19.17
CA LEU A 261 -10.39 -7.41 -17.98
C LEU A 261 -11.84 -7.66 -18.37
N GLU A 262 -12.39 -8.79 -17.93
CA GLU A 262 -13.79 -9.14 -18.11
C GLU A 262 -14.53 -9.04 -16.78
N LYS A 263 -15.42 -8.05 -16.65
CA LYS A 263 -16.17 -7.81 -15.41
C LYS A 263 -17.06 -9.01 -15.09
N GLN A 264 -16.99 -9.49 -13.86
CA GLN A 264 -17.76 -10.64 -13.39
C GLN A 264 -18.84 -10.25 -12.39
N GLU A 265 -18.48 -9.41 -11.42
CA GLU A 265 -19.36 -9.01 -10.32
C GLU A 265 -19.15 -7.53 -9.99
N GLU A 266 -20.20 -6.91 -9.45
CA GLU A 266 -20.19 -5.55 -8.96
C GLU A 266 -21.00 -5.51 -7.67
N ILE A 267 -20.39 -5.01 -6.60
CA ILE A 267 -21.00 -4.86 -5.29
C ILE A 267 -20.87 -3.43 -4.78
N ILE A 268 -21.80 -3.06 -3.93
CA ILE A 268 -21.81 -1.77 -3.26
C ILE A 268 -20.99 -1.88 -1.98
N ILE A 269 -20.07 -0.93 -1.79
CA ILE A 269 -19.24 -0.81 -0.59
C ILE A 269 -19.50 0.55 0.08
N PRO A 270 -19.09 0.74 1.34
CA PRO A 270 -19.21 2.04 2.00
C PRO A 270 -18.59 3.17 1.18
N GLY A 271 -19.19 4.36 1.26
CA GLY A 271 -18.53 5.57 0.74
C GLY A 271 -17.21 5.80 1.47
N PHE A 272 -16.30 6.52 0.83
CA PHE A 272 -14.95 6.81 1.32
C PHE A 272 -14.02 5.60 1.43
N ALA A 273 -14.36 4.48 0.78
CA ALA A 273 -13.48 3.31 0.75
C ALA A 273 -12.17 3.60 0.01
N ASN A 274 -11.07 3.18 0.60
CA ASN A 274 -9.71 3.33 0.07
C ASN A 274 -8.95 2.00 -0.04
N GLY A 275 -9.52 0.90 0.48
CA GLY A 275 -8.88 -0.40 0.45
C GLY A 275 -9.85 -1.52 0.71
N VAL A 276 -9.52 -2.70 0.18
CA VAL A 276 -10.21 -3.94 0.48
C VAL A 276 -9.20 -5.08 0.58
N ALA A 277 -9.39 -5.96 1.55
CA ALA A 277 -8.68 -7.23 1.61
C ALA A 277 -9.64 -8.35 1.91
N PHE A 278 -9.33 -9.52 1.36
CA PHE A 278 -9.99 -10.76 1.66
C PHE A 278 -9.09 -11.60 2.57
N MET A 279 -9.71 -12.40 3.42
CA MET A 279 -9.05 -13.35 4.30
C MET A 279 -9.83 -14.65 4.29
N GLU A 280 -9.14 -15.76 4.09
CA GLU A 280 -9.71 -17.09 4.09
C GLU A 280 -9.23 -17.85 5.33
N GLN A 281 -10.17 -18.44 6.07
CA GLN A 281 -9.86 -19.32 7.20
C GLN A 281 -10.72 -20.58 7.11
N GLY A 282 -10.10 -21.70 6.73
CA GLY A 282 -10.82 -22.94 6.46
C GLY A 282 -11.74 -22.77 5.24
N ASN A 283 -13.05 -22.93 5.44
CA ASN A 283 -14.06 -22.75 4.37
C ASN A 283 -14.76 -21.39 4.44
N GLU A 284 -14.31 -20.50 5.34
CA GLU A 284 -14.91 -19.19 5.52
C GLU A 284 -14.06 -18.11 4.86
N THR A 285 -14.71 -17.27 4.07
CA THR A 285 -14.09 -16.08 3.47
C THR A 285 -14.68 -14.84 4.13
N CYS A 286 -13.81 -13.95 4.62
CA CYS A 286 -14.18 -12.64 5.10
C CYS A 286 -13.55 -11.55 4.21
N MET A 287 -14.21 -10.39 4.18
CA MET A 287 -13.75 -9.20 3.47
C MET A 287 -13.70 -8.03 4.46
N ALA A 288 -12.62 -7.27 4.45
CA ALA A 288 -12.47 -6.03 5.19
C ALA A 288 -12.38 -4.85 4.21
N VAL A 289 -13.08 -3.76 4.50
CA VAL A 289 -13.06 -2.52 3.71
C VAL A 289 -12.60 -1.38 4.61
N SER A 290 -11.48 -0.75 4.26
CA SER A 290 -11.00 0.46 4.92
C SER A 290 -11.64 1.69 4.30
N THR A 291 -12.01 2.66 5.14
CA THR A 291 -12.53 3.95 4.68
C THR A 291 -11.81 5.11 5.35
N SER A 292 -11.66 6.23 4.66
CA SER A 292 -11.07 7.44 5.22
C SER A 292 -11.76 8.70 4.71
N ARG A 293 -12.07 9.60 5.64
CA ARG A 293 -12.64 10.93 5.36
C ARG A 293 -11.58 12.04 5.47
N GLY A 294 -10.31 11.67 5.41
CA GLY A 294 -9.18 12.57 5.56
C GLY A 294 -8.84 12.89 7.03
N ARG A 295 -7.94 13.85 7.21
CA ARG A 295 -7.16 14.06 8.44
C ARG A 295 -7.89 14.42 9.74
N TYR A 296 -9.16 14.81 9.66
CA TYR A 296 -9.94 15.31 10.79
C TYR A 296 -10.95 14.30 11.33
N PHE A 297 -11.11 13.18 10.65
CA PHE A 297 -12.11 12.19 10.96
C PHE A 297 -11.43 10.84 11.15
N ASN A 298 -12.03 10.00 11.99
CA ASN A 298 -11.62 8.61 12.10
C ASN A 298 -11.77 7.95 10.72
N SER A 299 -10.90 6.96 10.48
CA SER A 299 -11.18 5.95 9.48
C SER A 299 -12.12 4.91 10.08
N ASP A 300 -12.92 4.26 9.24
CA ASP A 300 -13.76 3.14 9.64
C ASP A 300 -13.30 1.89 8.89
N MET A 301 -13.18 0.77 9.60
CA MET A 301 -12.96 -0.56 9.02
C MET A 301 -14.25 -1.36 9.10
N TYR A 302 -14.77 -1.81 7.97
CA TYR A 302 -15.99 -2.62 7.88
C TYR A 302 -15.65 -4.07 7.56
N PHE A 303 -16.30 -5.02 8.24
CA PHE A 303 -16.04 -6.45 8.07
C PHE A 303 -17.28 -7.19 7.59
N TYR A 304 -17.08 -8.02 6.57
CA TYR A 304 -18.12 -8.76 5.88
C TYR A 304 -17.80 -10.25 5.87
N GLN A 305 -18.81 -11.07 6.15
CA GLN A 305 -18.75 -12.50 5.87
C GLN A 305 -19.22 -12.69 4.42
N VAL A 306 -18.46 -13.44 3.63
CA VAL A 306 -18.85 -13.83 2.28
C VAL A 306 -19.54 -15.19 2.36
N VAL A 307 -20.79 -15.27 1.93
CA VAL A 307 -21.56 -16.53 1.89
C VAL A 307 -22.15 -16.74 0.50
N LYS A 308 -22.24 -18.00 0.06
CA LYS A 308 -22.89 -18.33 -1.21
C LYS A 308 -24.40 -18.32 -1.02
N ASP A 309 -25.09 -17.62 -1.91
CA ASP A 309 -26.54 -17.74 -2.07
C ASP A 309 -26.84 -19.16 -2.59
N PRO A 310 -27.59 -20.00 -1.84
CA PRO A 310 -27.85 -21.38 -2.24
C PRO A 310 -28.71 -21.51 -3.50
N PHE A 311 -29.40 -20.45 -3.93
CA PHE A 311 -30.27 -20.46 -5.10
C PHE A 311 -29.60 -19.92 -6.35
N THR A 312 -28.86 -18.81 -6.21
CA THR A 312 -28.22 -18.15 -7.36
C THR A 312 -26.74 -18.53 -7.51
N GLY A 313 -26.12 -19.10 -6.48
CA GLY A 313 -24.68 -19.37 -6.42
C GLY A 313 -23.81 -18.12 -6.30
N ARG A 314 -24.41 -16.92 -6.25
CA ARG A 314 -23.70 -15.65 -6.12
C ARG A 314 -23.20 -15.43 -4.71
N ASN A 315 -22.17 -14.59 -4.56
CA ASN A 315 -21.70 -14.16 -3.25
C ASN A 315 -22.68 -13.15 -2.63
N LEU A 316 -22.95 -13.32 -1.34
CA LEU A 316 -23.61 -12.35 -0.48
C LEU A 316 -22.59 -11.85 0.55
N TYR A 317 -22.56 -10.53 0.76
CA TYR A 317 -21.60 -9.87 1.65
C TYR A 317 -22.34 -9.34 2.87
N HIS A 318 -22.26 -10.05 3.98
CA HIS A 318 -22.95 -9.68 5.21
C HIS A 318 -22.02 -8.90 6.13
N CYS A 319 -22.22 -7.59 6.22
CA CYS A 319 -21.53 -6.73 7.19
C CYS A 319 -21.87 -7.17 8.62
N TYR A 320 -20.91 -7.75 9.33
CA TYR A 320 -21.13 -8.23 10.71
C TYR A 320 -20.52 -7.33 11.78
N ASN A 321 -19.57 -6.47 11.41
CA ASN A 321 -18.96 -5.54 12.34
C ASN A 321 -18.33 -4.33 11.64
N SER A 322 -18.08 -3.27 12.40
CA SER A 322 -17.28 -2.14 11.99
C SER A 322 -16.56 -1.52 13.19
N CYS A 323 -15.40 -0.92 13.01
CA CYS A 323 -14.72 -0.21 14.08
C CYS A 323 -13.89 0.98 13.62
N ASP A 324 -13.70 1.92 14.54
CA ASP A 324 -12.92 3.13 14.35
C ASP A 324 -11.42 2.83 14.34
N PHE A 325 -10.75 3.34 13.32
CA PHE A 325 -9.31 3.33 13.15
C PHE A 325 -8.77 4.78 13.10
N PRO A 326 -7.45 4.96 13.29
CA PRO A 326 -6.82 6.27 13.14
C PRO A 326 -7.12 6.91 11.77
N PRO A 327 -7.10 8.24 11.66
CA PRO A 327 -7.41 8.94 10.41
C PRO A 327 -6.51 8.52 9.25
N MET A 328 -7.06 8.61 8.03
CA MET A 328 -6.30 8.41 6.79
C MET A 328 -5.71 7.01 6.64
N ALA A 329 -6.51 6.01 7.00
CA ALA A 329 -6.30 4.63 6.59
C ALA A 329 -6.51 4.51 5.06
N GLU A 330 -5.55 3.91 4.40
CA GLU A 330 -5.55 3.67 2.96
C GLU A 330 -5.73 2.16 2.67
N GLU A 331 -4.96 1.60 1.75
CA GLU A 331 -5.07 0.19 1.39
C GLU A 331 -4.56 -0.75 2.51
N LEU A 332 -5.05 -1.99 2.47
CA LEU A 332 -4.67 -3.06 3.38
C LEU A 332 -4.44 -4.35 2.60
N VAL A 333 -3.53 -5.18 3.09
CA VAL A 333 -3.23 -6.49 2.52
C VAL A 333 -3.18 -7.55 3.61
N CYS A 334 -3.61 -8.77 3.28
CA CYS A 334 -3.56 -9.92 4.16
C CYS A 334 -2.65 -10.99 3.57
N ASP A 335 -1.66 -11.46 4.35
CA ASP A 335 -0.74 -12.54 3.96
C ASP A 335 -1.19 -13.93 4.47
N GLY A 336 -2.34 -13.98 5.14
CA GLY A 336 -2.89 -15.15 5.82
C GLY A 336 -2.70 -15.13 7.34
N GLU A 337 -1.51 -14.84 7.84
CA GLU A 337 -1.28 -14.75 9.30
C GLU A 337 -1.50 -13.33 9.82
N ASN A 338 -1.00 -12.36 9.06
CA ASN A 338 -0.99 -10.95 9.37
C ASN A 338 -1.74 -10.14 8.31
N THR A 339 -2.33 -9.05 8.78
CA THR A 339 -2.92 -8.01 7.96
C THR A 339 -2.16 -6.73 8.19
N TYR A 340 -1.72 -6.09 7.11
CA TYR A 340 -0.99 -4.84 7.14
C TYR A 340 -1.88 -3.73 6.63
N LEU A 341 -1.98 -2.65 7.39
CA LEU A 341 -2.73 -1.45 7.02
C LEU A 341 -1.79 -0.27 6.86
N LEU A 342 -1.95 0.41 5.73
CA LEU A 342 -1.20 1.62 5.39
C LEU A 342 -1.99 2.87 5.80
N PHE A 343 -1.26 3.93 6.16
CA PHE A 343 -1.83 5.23 6.46
C PHE A 343 -1.04 6.33 5.75
N GLU A 344 -1.73 7.32 5.17
CA GLU A 344 -1.08 8.51 4.62
C GLU A 344 -0.86 9.61 5.67
N SER A 345 -1.38 9.43 6.89
CA SER A 345 -1.50 10.49 7.89
C SER A 345 -0.21 11.17 8.34
N SER A 346 0.92 10.49 8.11
CA SER A 346 2.26 10.97 8.45
C SER A 346 3.01 11.64 7.30
N ALA A 347 2.46 11.64 6.08
CA ALA A 347 3.10 12.33 4.97
C ALA A 347 3.20 13.84 5.23
N THR A 348 4.20 14.50 4.67
CA THR A 348 4.58 15.89 5.03
C THR A 348 3.42 16.90 4.94
N CYS A 349 2.51 16.71 3.98
CA CYS A 349 1.33 17.54 3.78
C CYS A 349 0.22 17.32 4.83
N TYR A 350 0.34 16.28 5.66
CA TYR A 350 -0.59 15.90 6.72
C TYR A 350 0.01 16.03 8.12
N SER A 351 1.35 16.02 8.25
CA SER A 351 2.03 15.93 9.55
C SER A 351 2.64 17.24 10.05
N THR A 352 2.71 18.29 9.22
CA THR A 352 3.34 19.57 9.61
C THR A 352 2.32 20.66 9.96
N PRO A 353 2.60 21.53 10.95
CA PRO A 353 1.67 22.59 11.38
C PRO A 353 1.25 23.53 10.25
N LYS A 354 2.16 23.77 9.28
CA LYS A 354 1.92 24.60 8.11
C LYS A 354 0.71 24.13 7.27
N TYR A 355 0.39 22.84 7.33
CA TYR A 355 -0.64 22.23 6.50
C TYR A 355 -1.85 21.70 7.28
N LEU A 356 -2.05 22.12 8.54
CA LEU A 356 -3.08 21.58 9.44
C LEU A 356 -2.83 20.09 9.76
N LYS A 357 -1.97 19.88 10.76
CA LYS A 357 -1.47 18.58 11.21
C LYS A 357 -2.62 17.63 11.60
N CYS A 358 -2.55 16.37 11.17
CA CYS A 358 -3.38 15.28 11.68
C CYS A 358 -3.12 15.09 13.17
N MET A 359 -4.17 15.06 13.98
CA MET A 359 -4.03 14.94 15.43
C MET A 359 -3.50 13.57 15.88
N TYR A 360 -3.77 12.53 15.10
CA TYR A 360 -3.43 11.14 15.43
C TYR A 360 -2.69 10.49 14.25
N PRO A 361 -1.45 10.93 13.94
CA PRO A 361 -0.69 10.42 12.82
C PRO A 361 -0.17 9.01 13.08
N VAL A 362 -0.09 8.22 12.02
CA VAL A 362 0.44 6.86 12.00
C VAL A 362 1.58 6.81 11.00
N ASP A 363 2.80 6.58 11.48
CA ASP A 363 4.06 6.67 10.71
C ASP A 363 4.60 5.30 10.28
N ARG A 364 3.77 4.28 10.44
CA ARG A 364 4.13 2.89 10.22
C ARG A 364 3.02 2.14 9.51
N ILE A 365 3.42 1.19 8.69
CA ILE A 365 2.57 0.11 8.21
C ILE A 365 2.25 -0.74 9.45
N CYS A 366 1.00 -0.72 9.88
CA CYS A 366 0.58 -1.39 11.10
C CYS A 366 0.19 -2.84 10.79
N ALA A 367 0.81 -3.78 11.47
CA ALA A 367 0.45 -5.18 11.42
C ALA A 367 -0.58 -5.53 12.50
N PHE A 368 -1.48 -6.46 12.16
CA PHE A 368 -2.45 -7.08 13.04
C PHE A 368 -2.53 -8.56 12.72
N SER A 369 -2.86 -9.39 13.70
CA SER A 369 -3.15 -10.79 13.41
C SER A 369 -4.46 -10.87 12.65
N SER A 370 -4.44 -11.48 11.47
CA SER A 370 -5.63 -11.59 10.60
C SER A 370 -6.77 -12.29 11.31
N SER A 371 -6.46 -13.39 12.00
CA SER A 371 -7.44 -14.12 12.82
C SER A 371 -8.06 -13.24 13.93
N ARG A 372 -7.29 -12.32 14.53
CA ARG A 372 -7.82 -11.44 15.58
C ARG A 372 -8.68 -10.32 14.99
N LEU A 373 -8.17 -9.68 13.94
CA LEU A 373 -8.82 -8.55 13.27
C LEU A 373 -10.17 -8.96 12.67
N PHE A 374 -10.19 -10.06 11.91
CA PHE A 374 -11.38 -10.53 11.20
C PHE A 374 -12.29 -11.40 12.10
N TRP A 375 -11.74 -12.34 12.91
CA TRP A 375 -12.55 -13.32 13.67
C TRP A 375 -12.66 -13.06 15.19
N GLN A 376 -11.62 -12.59 15.92
CA GLN A 376 -11.78 -12.40 17.38
C GLN A 376 -12.74 -11.27 17.75
N ASN A 377 -12.91 -10.28 16.86
CA ASN A 377 -13.96 -9.27 16.94
C ASN A 377 -15.39 -9.85 16.81
N GLN A 378 -15.52 -11.15 16.52
CA GLN A 378 -16.80 -11.84 16.51
C GLN A 378 -17.21 -12.38 17.90
N ARG A 379 -16.31 -12.61 18.86
CA ARG A 379 -16.68 -13.42 20.07
C ARG A 379 -17.63 -12.75 21.06
N GLY A 380 -17.84 -11.44 20.98
CA GLY A 380 -18.93 -10.74 21.68
C GLY A 380 -20.26 -10.75 20.94
N ILE A 381 -20.23 -10.85 19.61
CA ILE A 381 -21.40 -10.71 18.72
C ILE A 381 -21.94 -12.09 18.28
N LEU A 382 -21.08 -13.11 18.14
CA LEU A 382 -21.47 -14.49 17.85
C LEU A 382 -21.87 -15.30 19.09
N LYS A 383 -21.46 -14.89 20.30
CA LYS A 383 -21.94 -15.48 21.57
C LYS A 383 -23.18 -14.80 22.14
N GLY A 384 -23.67 -13.73 21.50
CA GLY A 384 -24.95 -13.11 21.78
C GLY A 384 -25.88 -13.24 20.59
N ALA A 385 -26.63 -14.34 20.55
CA ALA A 385 -27.72 -14.63 19.61
C ALA A 385 -27.30 -15.09 18.18
N ASP A 386 -27.21 -16.42 18.01
CA ASP A 386 -27.94 -17.17 16.96
C ASP A 386 -27.18 -17.78 15.77
N GLY A 387 -25.88 -17.56 15.54
CA GLY A 387 -25.25 -18.14 14.33
C GLY A 387 -25.90 -17.61 13.03
N ARG A 388 -26.06 -16.29 12.96
CA ARG A 388 -26.87 -15.60 11.94
C ARG A 388 -26.54 -15.96 10.50
N ALA A 389 -25.30 -16.26 10.12
CA ALA A 389 -25.00 -16.63 8.74
C ALA A 389 -25.64 -17.97 8.35
N GLU A 390 -25.53 -18.99 9.21
CA GLU A 390 -26.16 -20.29 9.03
C GLU A 390 -27.68 -20.19 9.16
N GLN A 391 -28.20 -19.38 10.10
CA GLN A 391 -29.63 -19.07 10.19
C GLN A 391 -30.17 -18.23 9.03
N ILE A 392 -29.36 -17.40 8.37
CA ILE A 392 -29.75 -16.63 7.19
C ILE A 392 -29.81 -17.57 5.99
N CYS A 393 -28.81 -18.42 5.76
CA CYS A 393 -28.89 -19.46 4.73
C CYS A 393 -30.10 -20.38 4.95
N LEU A 394 -30.36 -20.79 6.19
CA LEU A 394 -31.55 -21.58 6.56
C LEU A 394 -32.86 -20.79 6.40
N ARG A 395 -32.93 -19.51 6.81
CA ARG A 395 -34.10 -18.65 6.59
C ARG A 395 -34.38 -18.45 5.12
N LEU A 396 -33.38 -18.03 4.33
CA LEU A 396 -33.48 -17.88 2.87
C LEU A 396 -33.91 -19.19 2.20
N ALA A 397 -33.39 -20.34 2.67
CA ALA A 397 -33.80 -21.65 2.17
C ALA A 397 -35.27 -21.99 2.50
N SER A 398 -35.77 -21.53 3.65
CA SER A 398 -37.10 -21.86 4.19
C SER A 398 -38.21 -20.84 3.92
N ASP A 399 -37.89 -19.62 3.47
CA ASP A 399 -38.85 -18.52 3.33
C ASP A 399 -39.55 -18.58 1.95
N GLN A 400 -40.82 -19.01 1.92
CA GLN A 400 -41.63 -19.08 0.68
C GLN A 400 -41.75 -17.75 -0.10
N PRO A 401 -41.85 -16.56 0.54
CA PRO A 401 -41.78 -15.28 -0.15
C PRO A 401 -40.43 -15.02 -0.84
N TYR A 402 -39.32 -15.57 -0.34
CA TYR A 402 -38.01 -15.48 -0.98
C TYR A 402 -37.93 -16.39 -2.22
N GLN A 403 -38.58 -17.56 -2.17
CA GLN A 403 -38.80 -18.44 -3.33
C GLN A 403 -39.68 -17.78 -4.42
N GLU A 404 -40.67 -16.98 -4.02
CA GLU A 404 -41.54 -16.24 -4.95
C GLU A 404 -40.90 -14.95 -5.51
N ARG A 405 -40.03 -14.27 -4.74
CA ARG A 405 -39.26 -13.10 -5.19
C ARG A 405 -38.06 -13.50 -6.05
N LYS A 406 -38.35 -14.12 -7.19
CA LYS A 406 -37.43 -14.17 -8.33
C LYS A 406 -36.91 -12.76 -8.63
N TYR A 407 -35.63 -12.55 -8.36
CA TYR A 407 -34.76 -11.45 -8.79
C TYR A 407 -34.55 -11.41 -10.32
N TRP A 408 -35.62 -11.59 -11.10
CA TRP A 408 -35.57 -11.61 -12.57
C TRP A 408 -36.86 -11.03 -13.19
N GLN A 409 -37.20 -9.77 -12.88
CA GLN A 409 -37.59 -8.90 -13.99
C GLN A 409 -36.34 -8.64 -14.82
N GLN A 410 -36.10 -9.60 -15.71
CA GLN A 410 -35.39 -9.44 -16.96
C GLN A 410 -35.27 -7.99 -17.42
N TYR A 411 -34.02 -7.52 -17.55
CA TYR A 411 -33.65 -6.63 -18.65
C TYR A 411 -33.96 -7.39 -19.96
N MET A 412 -35.22 -7.32 -20.41
CA MET A 412 -35.63 -7.72 -21.75
C MET A 412 -36.08 -6.45 -22.48
N GLY A 413 -35.27 -6.05 -23.45
CA GLY A 413 -35.70 -5.27 -24.61
C GLY A 413 -35.90 -3.77 -24.41
N GLN A 414 -34.89 -2.98 -24.76
CA GLN A 414 -35.10 -1.83 -25.65
C GLN A 414 -34.01 -1.84 -26.72
N ALA A 415 -34.17 -2.78 -27.66
CA ALA A 415 -33.91 -2.49 -29.06
C ALA A 415 -35.28 -2.22 -29.70
N GLU A 416 -35.32 -1.20 -30.55
CA GLU A 416 -36.40 -0.81 -31.48
C GLU A 416 -37.58 0.00 -30.92
N ALA A 417 -37.41 1.33 -30.94
CA ALA A 417 -38.14 2.21 -31.87
C ALA A 417 -37.21 3.34 -32.33
#